data_AF-X0RYS9-F1
#
_entry.id   AF-X0RYS9-F1
#
_cell.length_a   1.000
_cell.length_b   1.000
_cell.length_c   1.000
_cell.angle_alpha   90.00
_cell.angle_beta   90.00
_cell.angle_gamma   90.00
#
_symmetry.space_group_name_H-M   'P 1'
#
loop_
_entity.id
_entity.type
_entity.pdbx_description
1 polymer ?
#
loop_
_entity_poly.entity_id
_entity_poly.type
_entity_poly.pdbx_seq_one_letter_code
_entity_poly.pdbx_strand_id
1 'polypeptide(L)'
;MLLWAFVFTGHTDIDAQVLNPLYWHGHEMVYGYALAVVAGFLLTAVKTWTGVMMPHGYKLLGIFVCWLLARLSWLGFGLGITLIGDSISWLYIAAIFDVVFVASMAYVICRAVWQVKQYKQMGILAKLALLTFGNGLCYWGIINADMNTTKIGIYLGFYLIIGLVLTIGRRVVPFFYRTWS
;
A
#
# COMPACT_ATOMS: atom_id res chain seq x y z
N MET A 1 -3.51 6.42 -11.53
CA MET A 1 -4.37 7.65 -11.42
C MET A 1 -5.03 8.05 -12.73
N LEU A 2 -4.31 8.45 -13.79
CA LEU A 2 -4.94 8.74 -15.10
C LEU A 2 -5.24 7.49 -15.95
N LEU A 3 -4.53 6.39 -15.68
CA LEU A 3 -4.54 5.22 -16.56
C LEU A 3 -5.84 4.40 -16.47
N TRP A 4 -6.47 4.34 -15.29
CA TRP A 4 -7.82 3.81 -15.14
C TRP A 4 -8.86 4.58 -15.97
N ALA A 5 -8.79 5.92 -15.96
CA ALA A 5 -9.68 6.74 -16.76
C ALA A 5 -9.44 6.48 -18.26
N PHE A 6 -8.19 6.23 -18.66
CA PHE A 6 -7.83 5.89 -20.04
C PHE A 6 -8.37 4.52 -20.50
N VAL A 7 -8.31 3.50 -19.63
CA VAL A 7 -8.92 2.17 -19.82
C VAL A 7 -10.45 2.28 -19.87
N PHE A 8 -11.04 3.13 -19.00
CA PHE A 8 -12.48 3.39 -18.96
C PHE A 8 -12.98 4.12 -20.22
N THR A 9 -12.14 4.95 -20.86
CA THR A 9 -12.45 5.63 -22.13
C THR A 9 -12.31 4.76 -23.38
N GLY A 10 -12.11 3.44 -23.24
CA GLY A 10 -12.27 2.47 -24.33
C GLY A 10 -11.15 2.47 -25.39
N HIS A 11 -9.96 2.99 -25.07
CA HIS A 11 -8.81 3.02 -25.99
C HIS A 11 -7.85 1.83 -25.82
N THR A 12 -8.24 0.77 -25.09
CA THR A 12 -7.42 -0.43 -24.84
C THR A 12 -8.28 -1.69 -24.93
N ASP A 13 -7.86 -2.67 -25.74
CA ASP A 13 -8.47 -4.01 -25.94
C ASP A 13 -8.35 -4.94 -24.71
N ILE A 14 -8.46 -4.40 -23.50
CA ILE A 14 -8.50 -5.21 -22.28
C ILE A 14 -9.95 -5.57 -22.03
N ASP A 15 -10.27 -6.84 -22.22
CA ASP A 15 -11.60 -7.37 -22.01
C ASP A 15 -12.11 -7.01 -20.60
N ALA A 16 -13.16 -6.19 -20.54
CA ALA A 16 -13.73 -5.66 -19.30
C ALA A 16 -14.26 -6.77 -18.36
N GLN A 17 -14.35 -8.01 -18.85
CA GLN A 17 -14.66 -9.20 -18.05
C GLN A 17 -13.50 -9.68 -17.18
N VAL A 18 -12.23 -9.46 -17.58
CA VAL A 18 -11.06 -9.97 -16.83
C VAL A 18 -10.69 -9.03 -15.68
N LEU A 19 -10.95 -7.72 -15.83
CA LEU A 19 -10.64 -6.76 -14.78
C LEU A 19 -11.66 -5.61 -14.75
N ASN A 20 -12.56 -5.64 -13.78
CA ASN A 20 -13.48 -4.52 -13.58
C ASN A 20 -12.67 -3.26 -13.19
N PRO A 21 -12.74 -2.19 -13.98
CA PRO A 21 -11.97 -0.99 -13.72
C PRO A 21 -12.22 -0.47 -12.29
N LEU A 22 -13.45 -0.52 -11.77
CA LEU A 22 -13.79 0.04 -10.46
C LEU A 22 -12.99 -0.61 -9.32
N TYR A 23 -12.75 -1.92 -9.37
CA TYR A 23 -11.94 -2.61 -8.34
C TYR A 23 -10.45 -2.30 -8.48
N TRP A 24 -9.96 -2.16 -9.71
CA TRP A 24 -8.61 -1.66 -9.94
C TRP A 24 -8.44 -0.27 -9.32
N HIS A 25 -9.34 0.66 -9.61
CA HIS A 25 -9.31 2.00 -9.02
C HIS A 25 -9.27 1.94 -7.49
N GLY A 26 -10.14 1.14 -6.88
CA GLY A 26 -10.16 0.95 -5.42
C GLY A 26 -8.83 0.41 -4.88
N HIS A 27 -8.25 -0.59 -5.54
CA HIS A 27 -6.96 -1.16 -5.16
C HIS A 27 -5.82 -0.14 -5.26
N GLU A 28 -5.72 0.60 -6.37
CA GLU A 28 -4.70 1.64 -6.55
C GLU A 28 -4.81 2.75 -5.50
N MET A 29 -6.03 3.15 -5.14
CA MET A 29 -6.25 4.20 -4.14
C MET A 29 -5.90 3.75 -2.72
N VAL A 30 -6.29 2.54 -2.34
CA VAL A 30 -6.07 1.99 -1.00
C VAL A 30 -4.62 1.55 -0.82
N TYR A 31 -4.15 0.64 -1.67
CA TYR A 31 -2.84 -0.01 -1.53
C TYR A 31 -1.71 0.75 -2.21
N GLY A 32 -2.03 1.57 -3.22
CA GLY A 32 -1.03 2.40 -3.87
C GLY A 32 -0.84 3.74 -3.23
N TYR A 33 -1.88 4.55 -3.25
CA TYR A 33 -1.79 5.93 -2.79
C TYR A 33 -1.82 6.02 -1.26
N ALA A 34 -2.88 5.54 -0.63
CA ALA A 34 -3.07 5.74 0.81
C ALA A 34 -2.00 5.03 1.64
N LEU A 35 -1.58 3.82 1.23
CA LEU A 35 -0.46 3.12 1.86
C LEU A 35 0.87 3.90 1.75
N ALA A 36 1.16 4.55 0.62
CA ALA A 36 2.38 5.36 0.45
C ALA A 36 2.36 6.61 1.34
N VAL A 37 1.21 7.28 1.45
CA VAL A 37 1.03 8.41 2.36
C VAL A 37 1.22 7.97 3.82
N VAL A 38 0.61 6.85 4.20
CA VAL A 38 0.79 6.24 5.52
C VAL A 38 2.25 5.86 5.77
N ALA A 39 2.96 5.33 4.78
CA ALA A 39 4.38 5.00 4.86
C ALA A 39 5.22 6.22 5.24
N GLY A 40 5.10 7.31 4.46
CA GLY A 40 5.85 8.54 4.68
C GLY A 40 5.56 9.15 6.06
N PHE A 41 4.28 9.14 6.45
CA PHE A 41 3.88 9.60 7.77
C PHE A 41 4.49 8.74 8.89
N LEU A 42 4.39 7.41 8.78
CA LEU A 42 4.91 6.49 9.79
C LEU A 42 6.42 6.57 9.94
N LEU A 43 7.17 6.69 8.84
CA LEU A 43 8.62 6.87 8.90
C LEU A 43 9.01 8.09 9.74
N THR A 44 8.25 9.17 9.63
CA THR A 44 8.49 10.40 10.41
C THR A 44 8.01 10.24 11.86
N ALA A 45 6.78 9.76 12.05
CA ALA A 45 6.18 9.63 13.39
C ALA A 45 6.92 8.61 14.28
N VAL A 46 7.35 7.47 13.71
CA VAL A 46 8.12 6.45 14.43
C VAL A 46 9.47 7.01 14.84
N LYS A 47 10.15 7.79 13.98
CA LYS A 47 11.39 8.49 14.35
C LYS A 47 11.16 9.38 15.57
N THR A 48 10.09 10.18 15.58
CA THR A 48 9.77 11.08 16.69
C THR A 48 9.48 10.33 18.00
N TRP A 49 8.78 9.20 17.95
CA TRP A 49 8.40 8.47 19.17
C TRP A 49 9.45 7.51 19.70
N THR A 50 10.26 6.92 18.82
CA THR A 50 11.30 5.95 19.22
C THR A 50 12.66 6.62 19.36
N GLY A 51 12.90 7.79 18.75
CA GLY A 51 14.21 8.43 18.70
C GLY A 51 15.23 7.67 17.84
N VAL A 52 14.84 6.55 17.23
CA VAL A 52 15.70 5.74 16.37
C VAL A 52 15.84 6.42 15.01
N MET A 53 17.08 6.48 14.51
CA MET A 53 17.31 6.97 13.16
C MET A 53 16.68 6.04 12.12
N MET A 54 15.65 6.55 11.45
CA MET A 54 15.00 5.89 10.33
C MET A 54 15.88 5.91 9.08
N PRO A 55 15.57 5.15 8.02
CA PRO A 55 16.30 5.21 6.77
C PRO A 55 16.20 6.60 6.14
N HIS A 56 17.33 7.21 5.79
CA HIS A 56 17.40 8.49 5.08
C HIS A 56 18.26 8.33 3.81
N GLY A 57 18.05 9.19 2.80
CA GLY A 57 18.81 9.19 1.55
C GLY A 57 18.59 7.92 0.70
N TYR A 58 19.67 7.26 0.29
CA TYR A 58 19.64 6.11 -0.62
C TYR A 58 18.78 4.93 -0.15
N LYS A 59 18.71 4.68 1.16
CA LYS A 59 17.87 3.59 1.71
C LYS A 59 16.38 3.90 1.58
N LEU A 60 16.00 5.18 1.70
CA LEU A 60 14.62 5.62 1.47
C LEU A 60 14.28 5.56 -0.03
N LEU A 61 15.23 5.94 -0.89
CA LEU A 61 15.09 5.80 -2.34
C LEU A 61 14.84 4.36 -2.75
N GLY A 62 15.52 3.37 -2.14
CA GLY A 62 15.25 1.96 -2.42
C GLY A 62 13.80 1.56 -2.17
N ILE A 63 13.24 1.97 -1.01
CA ILE A 63 11.83 1.71 -0.66
C ILE A 63 10.89 2.42 -1.65
N PHE A 64 11.20 3.67 -2.00
CA PHE A 64 10.42 4.46 -2.95
C PHE A 64 10.44 3.87 -4.36
N VAL A 65 11.60 3.39 -4.83
CA VAL A 65 11.75 2.75 -6.14
C VAL A 65 10.98 1.44 -6.19
N CYS A 66 10.96 0.63 -5.12
CA CYS A 66 10.11 -0.56 -5.07
C CYS A 66 8.63 -0.22 -5.26
N TRP A 67 8.14 0.84 -4.59
CA TRP A 67 6.77 1.31 -4.78
C TRP A 67 6.54 1.82 -6.21
N LEU A 68 7.48 2.59 -6.75
CA LEU A 68 7.39 3.12 -8.10
C LEU A 68 7.35 2.00 -9.14
N LEU A 69 8.18 0.96 -8.99
CA LEU A 69 8.20 -0.21 -9.86
C LEU A 69 6.88 -0.97 -9.80
N ALA A 70 6.30 -1.18 -8.61
CA ALA A 70 4.97 -1.79 -8.48
C ALA A 70 3.92 -1.02 -9.30
N ARG A 71 3.96 0.33 -9.23
CA ARG A 71 3.04 1.17 -10.02
C ARG A 71 3.32 1.07 -11.50
N LEU A 72 4.58 1.15 -11.94
CA LEU A 72 4.94 0.98 -13.34
C LEU A 72 4.47 -0.38 -13.90
N SER A 73 4.53 -1.45 -13.10
CA SER A 73 4.00 -2.76 -13.48
C SER A 73 2.48 -2.75 -13.65
N TRP A 74 1.74 -2.09 -12.76
CA TRP A 74 0.30 -1.86 -12.94
C TRP A 74 0.01 -1.00 -14.18
N LEU A 75 0.82 0.03 -14.47
CA LEU A 75 0.65 0.83 -15.69
C LEU A 75 0.92 -0.02 -16.94
N GLY A 76 1.93 -0.88 -16.94
CA GLY A 76 2.23 -1.80 -18.03
C GLY A 76 1.08 -2.78 -18.29
N PHE A 77 0.48 -3.31 -17.22
CA PHE A 77 -0.74 -4.12 -17.30
C PHE A 77 -1.91 -3.36 -17.93
N GLY A 78 -2.11 -2.09 -17.55
CA GLY A 78 -3.25 -1.27 -18.01
C GLY A 78 -3.14 -0.73 -19.42
N LEU A 79 -1.92 -0.58 -19.91
CA LEU A 79 -1.67 -0.26 -21.31
C LEU A 79 -1.75 -1.49 -22.22
N GLY A 80 -2.04 -2.68 -21.68
CA GLY A 80 -2.10 -3.92 -22.46
C GLY A 80 -0.74 -4.32 -23.02
N ILE A 81 0.37 -3.85 -22.41
CA ILE A 81 1.71 -4.20 -22.86
C ILE A 81 1.93 -5.66 -22.50
N THR A 82 1.92 -6.54 -23.51
CA THR A 82 2.22 -7.95 -23.31
C THR A 82 3.72 -8.12 -23.09
N LEU A 83 4.12 -8.56 -21.90
CA LEU A 83 5.48 -9.01 -21.65
C LEU A 83 5.45 -10.53 -21.62
N ILE A 84 6.11 -11.17 -22.59
CA ILE A 84 6.27 -12.64 -22.66
C ILE A 84 4.90 -13.35 -22.72
N GLY A 85 4.13 -13.14 -23.78
CA GLY A 85 2.97 -13.98 -24.14
C GLY A 85 1.69 -13.79 -23.32
N ASP A 86 1.76 -13.36 -22.05
CA ASP A 86 0.59 -13.21 -21.16
C ASP A 86 0.59 -11.90 -20.37
N SER A 87 -0.53 -11.17 -20.39
CA SER A 87 -0.73 -9.91 -19.65
C SER A 87 -0.66 -10.10 -18.12
N ILE A 88 -0.91 -11.31 -17.62
CA ILE A 88 -0.95 -11.64 -16.18
C ILE A 88 0.46 -11.58 -15.54
N SER A 89 1.53 -11.72 -16.33
CA SER A 89 2.91 -11.64 -15.85
C SER A 89 3.22 -10.32 -15.12
N TRP A 90 2.64 -9.21 -15.57
CA TRP A 90 2.79 -7.91 -14.91
C TRP A 90 2.14 -7.84 -13.53
N LEU A 91 1.01 -8.52 -13.33
CA LEU A 91 0.33 -8.59 -12.03
C LEU A 91 1.18 -9.31 -10.99
N TYR A 92 1.86 -10.40 -11.37
CA TYR A 92 2.78 -11.10 -10.45
C TYR A 92 3.97 -10.21 -10.05
N ILE A 93 4.56 -9.49 -11.02
CA ILE A 93 5.66 -8.57 -10.77
C ILE A 93 5.18 -7.43 -9.83
N ALA A 94 4.01 -6.86 -10.10
CA ALA A 94 3.41 -5.84 -9.25
C ALA A 94 3.16 -6.35 -7.82
N ALA A 95 2.63 -7.55 -7.66
CA ALA A 95 2.39 -8.17 -6.37
C ALA A 95 3.67 -8.35 -5.57
N ILE A 96 4.75 -8.83 -6.21
CA ILE A 96 6.06 -8.99 -5.57
C ILE A 96 6.58 -7.63 -5.10
N PHE A 97 6.57 -6.61 -5.95
CA PHE A 97 7.07 -5.29 -5.57
C PHE A 97 6.24 -4.61 -4.49
N ASP A 98 4.91 -4.74 -4.52
CA ASP A 98 4.03 -4.22 -3.46
C ASP A 98 4.29 -4.93 -2.12
N VAL A 99 4.44 -6.26 -2.13
CA VAL A 99 4.75 -7.02 -0.91
C VAL A 99 6.14 -6.65 -0.39
N VAL A 100 7.14 -6.50 -1.26
CA VAL A 100 8.49 -6.05 -0.87
C VAL A 100 8.45 -4.63 -0.29
N PHE A 101 7.66 -3.72 -0.86
CA PHE A 101 7.47 -2.38 -0.33
C PHE A 101 6.87 -2.42 1.08
N VAL A 102 5.76 -3.14 1.28
CA VAL A 102 5.11 -3.23 2.60
C VAL A 102 6.01 -3.96 3.60
N ALA A 103 6.68 -5.04 3.19
CA ALA A 103 7.58 -5.82 4.04
C ALA A 103 8.81 -5.03 4.46
N SER A 104 9.44 -4.28 3.55
CA SER A 104 10.56 -3.40 3.88
C SER A 104 10.15 -2.31 4.87
N MET A 105 8.97 -1.71 4.69
CA MET A 105 8.42 -0.73 5.63
C MET A 105 8.14 -1.36 7.00
N ALA A 106 7.46 -2.51 7.02
CA ALA A 106 7.14 -3.24 8.24
C ALA A 106 8.42 -3.65 8.99
N TYR A 107 9.46 -4.11 8.29
CA TYR A 107 10.74 -4.45 8.86
C TYR A 107 11.43 -3.25 9.53
N VAL A 108 11.49 -2.10 8.84
CA VAL A 108 12.10 -0.89 9.37
C VAL A 108 11.36 -0.41 10.63
N ILE A 109 10.03 -0.38 10.60
CA ILE A 109 9.21 0.02 11.75
C ILE A 109 9.34 -0.98 12.90
N CYS A 110 9.28 -2.29 12.60
CA CYS A 110 9.44 -3.36 13.59
C CYS A 110 10.78 -3.25 14.32
N ARG A 111 11.87 -3.04 13.57
CA ARG A 111 13.21 -2.82 14.14
C ARG A 111 13.23 -1.65 15.12
N ALA A 112 12.68 -0.50 14.74
CA ALA A 112 12.65 0.69 15.60
C ALA A 112 11.79 0.48 16.86
N VAL A 113 10.62 -0.15 16.72
CA VAL A 113 9.72 -0.46 17.85
C VAL A 113 10.33 -1.47 18.82
N TRP A 114 11.02 -2.48 18.29
CA TRP A 114 11.67 -3.52 19.10
C TRP A 114 12.85 -2.96 19.90
N GLN A 115 13.66 -2.09 19.30
CA GLN A 115 14.81 -1.46 19.97
C GLN A 115 14.39 -0.65 21.20
N VAL A 116 13.23 0.00 21.16
CA VAL A 116 12.74 0.88 22.24
C VAL A 116 11.67 0.20 23.10
N LYS A 117 11.37 -1.08 22.83
CA LYS A 117 10.34 -1.89 23.52
C LYS A 117 8.99 -1.17 23.68
N GLN A 118 8.61 -0.37 22.68
CA GLN A 118 7.38 0.41 22.68
C GLN A 118 6.18 -0.46 22.27
N TYR A 119 5.80 -1.43 23.11
CA TYR A 119 4.70 -2.38 22.84
C TYR A 119 3.37 -1.69 22.48
N LYS A 120 3.14 -0.48 22.99
CA LYS A 120 1.97 0.35 22.66
C LYS A 120 1.87 0.72 21.16
N GLN A 121 2.96 0.59 20.40
CA GLN A 121 3.01 0.85 18.96
C GLN A 121 2.84 -0.42 18.10
N MET A 122 2.85 -1.61 18.71
CA MET A 122 2.65 -2.87 17.98
C MET A 122 1.30 -2.94 17.26
N GLY A 123 0.29 -2.22 17.76
CA GLY A 123 -1.00 -2.12 17.07
C GLY A 123 -0.92 -1.50 15.67
N ILE A 124 0.07 -0.64 15.40
CA ILE A 124 0.31 -0.10 14.06
C ILE A 124 0.95 -1.17 13.16
N LEU A 125 1.91 -1.92 13.70
CA LEU A 125 2.58 -3.00 12.98
C LEU A 125 1.60 -4.14 12.63
N ALA A 126 0.68 -4.49 13.54
CA ALA A 126 -0.38 -5.46 13.28
C ALA A 126 -1.29 -5.03 12.12
N LYS A 127 -1.66 -3.74 12.06
CA LYS A 127 -2.46 -3.19 10.94
C LYS A 127 -1.70 -3.21 9.62
N LEU A 128 -0.41 -2.93 9.64
CA LEU A 128 0.46 -3.05 8.46
C LEU A 128 0.54 -4.51 7.96
N ALA A 129 0.69 -5.48 8.86
CA ALA A 129 0.69 -6.90 8.49
C ALA A 129 -0.66 -7.34 7.90
N LEU A 130 -1.77 -6.91 8.50
CA LEU A 130 -3.12 -7.14 7.96
C LEU A 130 -3.33 -6.46 6.60
N LEU A 131 -2.74 -5.28 6.37
CA LEU A 131 -2.75 -4.62 5.07
C LEU A 131 -1.99 -5.44 4.02
N THR A 132 -0.82 -6.01 4.35
CA THR A 132 -0.11 -6.93 3.44
C THR A 132 -0.99 -8.12 3.06
N PHE A 133 -1.68 -8.70 4.06
CA PHE A 133 -2.59 -9.83 3.83
C PHE A 133 -3.77 -9.44 2.93
N GLY A 134 -4.41 -8.29 3.19
CA GLY A 134 -5.48 -7.76 2.35
C GLY A 134 -5.04 -7.49 0.91
N ASN A 135 -3.80 -7.02 0.72
CA ASN A 135 -3.23 -6.82 -0.60
C ASN A 135 -3.07 -8.16 -1.34
N GLY A 136 -2.55 -9.19 -0.65
CA GLY A 136 -2.46 -10.55 -1.18
C GLY A 136 -3.82 -11.12 -1.58
N LEU A 137 -4.86 -10.89 -0.77
CA LEU A 137 -6.24 -11.27 -1.11
C LEU A 137 -6.74 -10.57 -2.37
N CYS A 138 -6.41 -9.28 -2.56
CA CYS A 138 -6.78 -8.57 -3.79
C CYS A 138 -6.12 -9.19 -5.01
N TYR A 139 -4.81 -9.46 -4.96
CA TYR A 139 -4.10 -10.11 -6.07
C TYR A 139 -4.66 -11.52 -6.34
N TRP A 140 -4.97 -12.28 -5.28
CA TRP A 140 -5.60 -13.60 -5.43
C TRP A 140 -6.98 -13.51 -6.09
N GLY A 141 -7.81 -12.56 -5.68
CA GLY A 141 -9.13 -12.32 -6.26
C GLY A 141 -9.05 -11.91 -7.73
N ILE A 142 -8.08 -11.06 -8.09
CA ILE A 142 -7.85 -10.62 -9.46
C ILE A 142 -7.41 -11.79 -10.35
N ILE A 143 -6.46 -12.62 -9.89
CA ILE A 143 -5.94 -13.77 -10.66
C ILE A 143 -7.03 -14.83 -10.87
N ASN A 144 -7.87 -15.09 -9.87
CA ASN A 144 -8.95 -16.09 -9.95
C ASN A 144 -10.26 -15.52 -10.54
N ALA A 145 -10.27 -14.27 -11.01
CA ALA A 145 -11.46 -13.54 -11.45
C ALA A 145 -12.61 -13.53 -10.41
N ASP A 146 -12.30 -13.69 -9.12
CA ASP A 146 -13.26 -13.63 -8.03
C ASP A 146 -13.42 -12.20 -7.50
N MET A 147 -14.48 -11.57 -7.97
CA MET A 147 -14.86 -10.21 -7.60
C MET A 147 -15.19 -10.08 -6.11
N ASN A 148 -15.67 -11.14 -5.46
CA ASN A 148 -16.05 -11.08 -4.04
C ASN A 148 -14.81 -11.02 -3.14
N THR A 149 -13.82 -11.87 -3.43
CA THR A 149 -12.52 -11.84 -2.72
C THR A 149 -11.81 -10.50 -2.91
N THR A 150 -11.83 -9.93 -4.12
CA THR A 150 -11.25 -8.61 -4.41
C THR A 150 -11.93 -7.50 -3.60
N LYS A 151 -13.27 -7.50 -3.52
CA LYS A 151 -14.03 -6.55 -2.68
C LYS A 151 -13.64 -6.65 -1.21
N ILE A 152 -13.56 -7.88 -0.67
CA ILE A 152 -13.21 -8.10 0.73
C ILE A 152 -11.83 -7.53 1.03
N GLY A 153 -10.86 -7.74 0.14
CA GLY A 153 -9.52 -7.17 0.26
C GLY A 153 -9.54 -5.65 0.29
N ILE A 154 -10.24 -5.00 -0.66
CA ILE A 154 -10.35 -3.53 -0.72
C ILE A 154 -11.01 -2.96 0.54
N TYR A 155 -12.14 -3.53 1.00
CA TYR A 155 -12.81 -3.07 2.21
C TYR A 155 -11.95 -3.27 3.46
N LEU A 156 -11.27 -4.41 3.57
CA LEU A 156 -10.33 -4.68 4.65
C LEU A 156 -9.20 -3.64 4.66
N GLY A 157 -8.59 -3.35 3.52
CA GLY A 157 -7.57 -2.30 3.42
C GLY A 157 -8.10 -0.92 3.79
N PHE A 158 -9.29 -0.56 3.29
CA PHE A 158 -9.94 0.72 3.58
C PHE A 158 -10.19 0.92 5.09
N TYR A 159 -10.82 -0.06 5.74
CA TYR A 159 -11.08 0.01 7.18
C TYR A 159 -9.80 0.03 8.02
N LEU A 160 -8.76 -0.70 7.60
CA LEU A 160 -7.46 -0.67 8.28
C LEU A 160 -6.79 0.69 8.17
N ILE A 161 -6.84 1.33 7.00
CA ILE A 161 -6.28 2.68 6.80
C ILE A 161 -7.04 3.69 7.67
N ILE A 162 -8.37 3.67 7.67
CA ILE A 162 -9.16 4.53 8.56
C ILE A 162 -8.80 4.28 10.02
N GLY A 163 -8.76 3.01 10.45
CA GLY A 163 -8.38 2.64 11.80
C GLY A 163 -6.96 3.08 12.17
N LEU A 164 -6.05 3.11 11.20
CA LEU A 164 -4.68 3.59 11.37
C LEU A 164 -4.66 5.12 11.53
N VAL A 165 -5.35 5.85 10.65
CA VAL A 165 -5.50 7.31 10.72
C VAL A 165 -6.13 7.74 12.05
N LEU A 166 -7.22 7.10 12.49
CA LEU A 166 -7.86 7.41 13.77
C LEU A 166 -6.95 7.14 14.97
N THR A 167 -6.17 6.06 14.93
CA THR A 167 -5.24 5.71 16.02
C THR A 167 -4.11 6.72 16.14
N ILE A 168 -3.61 7.19 15.00
CA ILE A 168 -2.57 8.22 14.92
C ILE A 168 -3.15 9.58 15.32
N GLY A 169 -4.32 9.93 14.81
CA GLY A 169 -5.03 11.18 15.11
C GLY A 169 -5.23 11.37 16.60
N ARG A 170 -5.61 10.31 17.33
CA ARG A 170 -5.71 10.34 18.80
C ARG A 170 -4.42 10.76 19.51
N ARG A 171 -3.24 10.47 18.93
CA ARG A 171 -1.94 10.87 19.49
C ARG A 171 -1.48 12.26 19.06
N VAL A 172 -1.87 12.70 17.86
CA VAL A 172 -1.41 13.97 17.28
C VAL A 172 -2.27 15.15 17.73
N VAL A 173 -3.59 14.99 17.86
CA VAL A 173 -4.51 16.05 18.28
C VAL A 173 -4.14 16.65 19.65
N PRO A 174 -3.71 15.87 20.66
CA PRO A 174 -3.29 16.41 21.95
C PRO A 174 -2.11 17.38 21.94
N PHE A 175 -1.30 17.35 20.88
CA PHE A 175 -0.14 18.21 20.75
C PHE A 175 -0.53 19.68 20.52
N PHE A 176 -1.70 19.95 19.94
CA PHE A 176 -2.11 21.29 19.54
C PHE A 176 -2.75 22.13 20.65
N TYR A 177 -3.38 21.51 21.66
CA TYR A 177 -4.00 22.25 22.76
C TYR A 177 -3.08 22.45 23.96
N ARG A 178 -2.02 21.64 24.11
CA ARG A 178 -1.12 21.67 25.26
C ARG A 178 -0.02 22.73 25.15
N THR A 179 0.16 23.34 23.98
CA THR A 179 1.14 24.40 23.71
C THR A 179 0.66 25.81 24.07
N TRP A 180 -0.60 25.96 24.50
CA TRP A 180 -1.22 27.26 24.84
C TRP A 180 -1.45 27.47 26.36
N SER A 181 -0.78 26.68 27.22
CA SER A 181 -0.81 26.82 28.68
C SER A 181 0.59 26.93 29.25
#